data_AF-A0A9P6CGP2-F1
#
_entry.id   AF-A0A9P6CGP2-F1
#
_cell.length_a   1.000
_cell.length_b   1.000
_cell.length_c   1.000
_cell.angle_alpha   90.00
_cell.angle_beta   90.00
_cell.angle_gamma   90.00
#
_symmetry.space_group_name_H-M   'P 1'
#
loop_
_entity.id
_entity.type
_entity.pdbx_description
1 polymer ?
#
loop_
_entity_poly.entity_id
_entity_poly.type
_entity_poly.pdbx_seq_one_letter_code
_entity_poly.pdbx_strand_id
1 'polypeptide(L)'
;MHKTAWSKTGSSVPSDRIRPIHKQAPSNSKGKGKQLLLEPPKSKETRRLETLLRALRDSRGSDRDQKGGCFCQAREHTLSPYSPLCNSCGLILCSINLPQYVCPHCASPVVTAVVRDSIMIKLESQISETIAQEKRDREKKLEEARQAAGAFPTLTGQTERSSGISPSLNSNQPHKVLSLNSTTKKVTLSSYTTTPISSRPSSGAESEEEEPIRVLPPPTEVVHSKRQVDCSRPWENLTNSGIEYIPLARVDGQPQGSSKNTRKSRGGKKKGI
;
A
#
# COMPACT_ATOMS: atom_id res chain seq x y z
N MET A 1 -54.96 -59.30 7.66
CA MET A 1 -53.51 -59.02 7.67
C MET A 1 -53.15 -58.33 6.37
N HIS A 2 -52.96 -57.01 6.42
CA HIS A 2 -52.77 -56.18 5.23
C HIS A 2 -51.30 -56.19 4.78
N LYS A 3 -51.05 -56.57 3.53
CA LYS A 3 -49.73 -56.47 2.89
C LYS A 3 -49.59 -55.07 2.29
N THR A 4 -48.64 -54.29 2.78
CA THR A 4 -48.32 -52.97 2.24
C THR A 4 -47.27 -53.06 1.13
N ALA A 5 -47.27 -52.07 0.24
CA ALA A 5 -46.62 -52.07 -1.08
C ALA A 5 -45.08 -52.13 -1.09
N TRP A 6 -44.41 -52.30 0.05
CA TRP A 6 -42.94 -52.30 0.15
C TRP A 6 -42.33 -53.65 0.51
N SER A 7 -43.13 -54.71 0.68
CA SER A 7 -42.63 -56.05 1.01
C SER A 7 -42.35 -56.94 -0.21
N LYS A 8 -41.84 -56.38 -1.32
CA LYS A 8 -41.32 -57.20 -2.43
C LYS A 8 -39.80 -57.15 -2.44
N THR A 9 -39.23 -58.24 -1.96
CA THR A 9 -37.88 -58.74 -2.19
C THR A 9 -37.55 -58.63 -3.69
N GLY A 10 -36.53 -57.83 -4.04
CA GLY A 10 -36.02 -57.76 -5.41
C GLY A 10 -35.96 -56.39 -6.06
N SER A 11 -35.71 -55.30 -5.32
CA SER A 11 -35.24 -54.04 -5.92
C SER A 11 -33.76 -53.85 -5.64
N SER A 12 -32.94 -53.94 -6.69
CA SER A 12 -31.60 -53.40 -6.66
C SER A 12 -31.72 -51.90 -6.51
N VAL A 13 -31.48 -51.41 -5.30
CA VAL A 13 -31.28 -49.98 -5.07
C VAL A 13 -30.05 -49.59 -5.89
N PRO A 14 -30.17 -48.76 -6.95
CA PRO A 14 -28.99 -48.17 -7.54
C PRO A 14 -28.43 -47.25 -6.46
N SER A 15 -27.39 -47.73 -5.78
CA SER A 15 -26.60 -46.94 -4.85
C SER A 15 -26.28 -45.63 -5.57
N ASP A 16 -26.79 -44.54 -5.01
CA ASP A 16 -26.51 -43.17 -5.36
C ASP A 16 -25.02 -42.89 -5.11
N ARG A 17 -24.20 -43.51 -5.94
CA ARG A 17 -22.78 -43.24 -6.08
C ARG A 17 -22.71 -41.99 -6.94
N ILE A 18 -22.87 -40.85 -6.30
CA ILE A 18 -22.31 -39.59 -6.77
C ILE A 18 -20.83 -39.87 -7.03
N ARG A 19 -20.48 -40.11 -8.31
CA ARG A 19 -19.08 -40.21 -8.71
C ARG A 19 -18.47 -38.84 -8.41
N PRO A 20 -17.39 -38.73 -7.62
CA PRO A 20 -16.66 -37.48 -7.52
C PRO A 20 -16.20 -37.11 -8.93
N ILE A 21 -16.78 -36.05 -9.48
CA ILE A 21 -16.30 -35.42 -10.72
C ILE A 21 -14.95 -34.83 -10.36
N HIS A 22 -13.90 -35.64 -10.50
CA HIS A 22 -12.55 -35.15 -10.50
C HIS A 22 -12.39 -34.37 -11.81
N LYS A 23 -12.61 -33.05 -11.75
CA LYS A 23 -12.24 -32.14 -12.84
C LYS A 23 -10.72 -32.23 -12.99
N GLN A 24 -10.25 -33.12 -13.87
CA GLN A 24 -8.87 -33.11 -14.32
C GLN A 24 -8.75 -31.90 -15.25
N ALA A 25 -8.12 -30.84 -14.73
CA ALA A 25 -7.62 -29.77 -15.57
C ALA A 25 -6.62 -30.35 -16.59
N PRO A 26 -6.57 -29.85 -17.82
CA PRO A 26 -5.58 -30.30 -18.79
C PRO A 26 -4.18 -29.84 -18.36
N SER A 27 -3.42 -30.74 -17.73
CA SER A 27 -2.02 -30.53 -17.43
C SER A 27 -1.17 -30.81 -18.66
N ASN A 28 -0.94 -29.78 -19.45
CA ASN A 28 0.13 -29.76 -20.44
C ASN A 28 1.40 -29.23 -19.76
N SER A 29 2.31 -30.12 -19.35
CA SER A 29 3.76 -29.91 -19.50
C SER A 29 4.55 -31.04 -18.82
N LYS A 30 5.21 -31.81 -19.68
CA LYS A 30 6.27 -32.76 -19.40
C LYS A 30 7.54 -31.99 -19.03
N GLY A 31 8.06 -32.17 -17.82
CA GLY A 31 9.31 -31.52 -17.37
C GLY A 31 9.70 -31.94 -15.96
N LYS A 32 10.55 -32.96 -15.87
CA LYS A 32 11.03 -33.61 -14.65
C LYS A 32 12.08 -32.70 -13.98
N GLY A 33 11.75 -32.12 -12.83
CA GLY A 33 12.67 -31.31 -12.03
C GLY A 33 12.14 -31.12 -10.62
N LYS A 34 12.95 -31.52 -9.63
CA LYS A 34 12.71 -31.53 -8.18
C LYS A 34 11.78 -30.41 -7.69
N GLN A 35 10.68 -30.77 -7.02
CA GLN A 35 9.83 -29.86 -6.26
C GLN A 35 10.60 -29.30 -5.06
N LEU A 36 11.35 -28.22 -5.30
CA LEU A 36 11.60 -27.21 -4.30
C LEU A 36 10.34 -26.36 -4.25
N LEU A 37 9.54 -26.54 -3.19
CA LEU A 37 8.53 -25.60 -2.66
C LEU A 37 8.29 -24.40 -3.59
N LEU A 38 7.52 -24.61 -4.68
CA LEU A 38 7.41 -23.62 -5.76
C LEU A 38 6.57 -22.46 -5.23
N GLU A 39 7.26 -21.43 -4.74
CA GLU A 39 6.67 -20.10 -4.73
C GLU A 39 6.11 -19.80 -6.14
N PRO A 40 4.94 -19.14 -6.22
CA PRO A 40 4.39 -18.75 -7.50
C PRO A 40 5.43 -17.97 -8.29
N PRO A 41 5.44 -18.13 -9.61
CA PRO A 41 6.31 -17.33 -10.46
C PRO A 41 6.08 -15.84 -10.17
N LYS A 42 7.15 -15.10 -9.88
CA LYS A 42 7.16 -13.64 -9.73
C LYS A 42 6.31 -12.95 -10.80
N SER A 43 5.59 -11.90 -10.45
CA SER A 43 4.74 -11.16 -11.37
C SER A 43 5.50 -10.63 -12.60
N LYS A 44 4.76 -10.26 -13.64
CA LYS A 44 5.36 -9.65 -14.84
C LYS A 44 6.02 -8.31 -14.52
N GLU A 45 5.47 -7.56 -13.56
CA GLU A 45 5.96 -6.24 -13.18
C GLU A 45 7.28 -6.32 -12.43
N THR A 46 7.37 -7.18 -11.41
CA THR A 46 8.64 -7.43 -10.68
C THR A 46 9.73 -7.88 -11.64
N ARG A 47 9.44 -8.80 -12.56
CA ARG A 47 10.39 -9.23 -13.60
C ARG A 47 10.82 -8.08 -14.50
N ARG A 48 9.91 -7.19 -14.89
CA ARG A 48 10.22 -6.02 -15.72
C ARG A 48 11.17 -5.07 -14.98
N LEU A 49 10.88 -4.76 -13.72
CA LEU A 49 11.72 -3.89 -12.88
C LEU A 49 13.10 -4.51 -12.64
N GLU A 50 13.17 -5.80 -12.31
CA GLU A 50 14.43 -6.53 -12.13
C GLU A 50 15.28 -6.58 -13.41
N THR A 51 14.63 -6.67 -14.57
CA THR A 51 15.32 -6.66 -15.87
C THR A 51 15.89 -5.27 -16.14
N LEU A 52 15.12 -4.22 -15.87
CA LEU A 52 15.57 -2.84 -16.03
C LEU A 52 16.73 -2.52 -15.09
N LEU A 53 16.63 -2.91 -13.83
CA LEU A 53 17.68 -2.73 -12.83
C LEU A 53 18.97 -3.45 -13.25
N ARG A 54 18.89 -4.70 -13.73
CA ARG A 54 20.05 -5.40 -14.28
C ARG A 54 20.64 -4.68 -15.48
N ALA A 55 19.81 -4.24 -16.42
CA ALA A 55 20.28 -3.49 -17.58
C ALA A 55 20.99 -2.17 -17.18
N LEU A 56 20.51 -1.47 -16.15
CA LEU A 56 21.18 -0.28 -15.62
C LEU A 56 22.50 -0.58 -14.91
N ARG A 57 22.62 -1.73 -14.25
CA ARG A 57 23.89 -2.18 -13.63
C ARG A 57 24.93 -2.57 -14.67
N ASP A 58 24.50 -3.26 -15.73
CA ASP A 58 25.40 -3.81 -16.74
C ASP A 58 25.84 -2.74 -17.75
N SER A 59 24.97 -1.75 -18.01
CA SER A 59 25.26 -0.67 -18.97
C SER A 59 26.20 0.39 -18.40
N ARG A 60 27.16 0.80 -19.23
CA ARG A 60 28.08 1.92 -18.90
C ARG A 60 27.48 3.28 -19.24
N GLY A 61 26.34 3.30 -19.94
CA GLY A 61 25.65 4.50 -20.41
C GLY A 61 26.20 5.09 -21.71
N SER A 62 27.06 4.36 -22.41
CA SER A 62 27.59 4.71 -23.73
C SER A 62 26.95 3.91 -24.87
N ASP A 63 26.10 2.94 -24.52
CA ASP A 63 25.58 1.98 -25.49
C ASP A 63 24.42 2.59 -26.27
N ARG A 64 24.43 2.39 -27.59
CA ARG A 64 23.30 2.76 -28.46
C ARG A 64 22.24 1.68 -28.39
N ASP A 65 20.99 2.10 -28.46
CA ASP A 65 19.88 1.16 -28.62
C ASP A 65 19.96 0.49 -30.00
N GLN A 66 19.93 -0.84 -30.02
CA GLN A 66 19.93 -1.64 -31.25
C GLN A 66 18.66 -1.41 -32.08
N LYS A 67 17.57 -0.98 -31.44
CA LYS A 67 16.30 -0.68 -32.11
C LYS A 67 16.19 0.74 -32.65
N GLY A 68 17.22 1.58 -32.43
CA GLY A 68 17.30 2.92 -33.02
C GLY A 68 16.59 4.04 -32.24
N GLY A 69 16.01 3.77 -31.07
CA GLY A 69 15.31 4.78 -30.25
C GLY A 69 14.02 5.37 -30.87
N CYS A 70 13.22 6.09 -30.08
CA CYS A 70 12.03 6.83 -30.52
C CYS A 70 12.27 8.34 -30.52
N PHE A 71 11.79 9.03 -31.56
CA PHE A 71 11.81 10.50 -31.69
C PHE A 71 10.42 11.15 -31.54
N CYS A 72 9.46 10.38 -31.04
CA CYS A 72 8.06 10.76 -30.89
C CYS A 72 7.78 11.88 -29.85
N GLN A 73 8.79 12.34 -29.10
CA GLN A 73 8.66 13.38 -28.04
C GLN A 73 7.53 13.10 -27.04
N ALA A 74 7.29 11.82 -26.74
CA ALA A 74 6.18 11.35 -25.90
C ALA A 74 4.77 11.75 -26.36
N ARG A 75 4.57 12.02 -27.67
CA ARG A 75 3.24 12.26 -28.26
C ARG A 75 2.47 10.96 -28.54
N GLU A 76 3.18 9.93 -28.97
CA GLU A 76 2.61 8.61 -29.28
C GLU A 76 2.74 7.62 -28.13
N HIS A 77 3.86 7.70 -27.40
CA HIS A 77 4.22 6.80 -26.33
C HIS A 77 4.23 7.57 -25.01
N THR A 78 3.91 6.88 -23.91
CA THR A 78 3.96 7.49 -22.57
C THR A 78 5.33 8.07 -22.26
N LEU A 79 5.36 9.16 -21.49
CA LEU A 79 6.61 9.78 -21.03
C LEU A 79 7.46 8.75 -20.25
N SER A 80 8.78 8.78 -20.43
CA SER A 80 9.67 7.90 -19.68
C SER A 80 9.57 8.19 -18.17
N PRO A 81 9.30 7.18 -17.32
CA PRO A 81 9.11 7.40 -15.89
C PRO A 81 10.41 7.75 -15.15
N TYR A 82 11.56 7.35 -15.67
CA TYR A 82 12.87 7.50 -15.00
C TYR A 82 13.77 8.57 -15.64
N SER A 83 13.58 8.85 -16.93
CA SER A 83 14.40 9.81 -17.67
C SER A 83 13.56 10.55 -18.72
N PRO A 84 12.69 11.49 -18.32
CA PRO A 84 11.74 12.14 -19.24
C PRO A 84 12.39 13.10 -20.24
N LEU A 85 13.62 13.55 -19.96
CA LEU A 85 14.32 14.54 -20.77
C LEU A 85 15.82 14.22 -20.85
N CYS A 86 16.42 14.49 -22.01
CA CYS A 86 17.86 14.42 -22.17
C CYS A 86 18.54 15.71 -21.68
N ASN A 87 19.43 15.61 -20.69
CA ASN A 87 20.07 16.76 -20.07
C ASN A 87 21.04 17.54 -20.98
N SER A 88 21.45 16.98 -22.12
CA SER A 88 22.39 17.63 -23.05
C SER A 88 21.69 18.41 -24.16
N CYS A 89 20.69 17.82 -24.82
CA CYS A 89 20.00 18.42 -25.96
C CYS A 89 18.54 18.79 -25.70
N GLY A 90 18.00 18.47 -24.52
CA GLY A 90 16.62 18.78 -24.16
C GLY A 90 15.55 17.89 -24.82
N LEU A 91 15.93 16.82 -25.52
CA LEU A 91 14.95 15.93 -26.16
C LEU A 91 14.04 15.26 -25.11
N ILE A 92 12.73 15.37 -25.28
CA ILE A 92 11.74 14.67 -24.45
C ILE A 92 11.71 13.18 -24.85
N LEU A 93 11.91 12.30 -23.86
CA LEU A 93 12.06 10.87 -24.05
C LEU A 93 10.81 10.13 -23.58
N CYS A 94 10.32 9.21 -24.42
CA CYS A 94 9.20 8.34 -24.09
C CYS A 94 9.66 7.01 -23.46
N SER A 95 8.72 6.16 -23.07
CA SER A 95 8.94 4.86 -22.42
C SER A 95 9.70 3.83 -23.26
N ILE A 96 9.83 4.04 -24.59
CA ILE A 96 10.69 3.22 -25.46
C ILE A 96 12.17 3.58 -25.25
N ASN A 97 12.46 4.85 -24.96
CA ASN A 97 13.82 5.32 -24.73
C ASN A 97 14.25 4.96 -23.32
N LEU A 98 14.94 3.84 -23.19
CA LEU A 98 15.38 3.31 -21.90
C LEU A 98 16.62 4.07 -21.36
N PRO A 99 16.71 4.26 -20.03
CA PRO A 99 17.77 5.06 -19.40
C PRO A 99 19.18 4.45 -19.51
N GLN A 100 19.30 3.15 -19.85
CA GLN A 100 20.59 2.49 -20.07
C GLN A 100 21.29 2.92 -21.36
N TYR A 101 20.55 3.44 -22.34
CA TYR A 101 21.08 3.79 -23.66
C TYR A 101 21.37 5.28 -23.79
N VAL A 102 22.23 5.63 -24.74
CA VAL A 102 22.51 7.03 -25.08
C VAL A 102 21.31 7.68 -25.78
N CYS A 103 21.26 9.01 -25.74
CA CYS A 103 20.23 9.78 -26.43
C CYS A 103 20.29 9.52 -27.94
N PRO A 104 19.14 9.26 -28.59
CA PRO A 104 19.13 8.97 -30.03
C PRO A 104 19.45 10.21 -30.89
N HIS A 105 19.32 11.43 -30.35
CA HIS A 105 19.62 12.68 -31.07
C HIS A 105 21.08 13.12 -30.97
N CYS A 106 21.62 13.24 -29.75
CA CYS A 106 22.96 13.79 -29.52
C CYS A 106 24.01 12.73 -29.12
N ALA A 107 23.61 11.45 -28.99
CA ALA A 107 24.46 10.34 -28.55
C ALA A 107 25.15 10.54 -27.18
N SER A 108 24.73 11.53 -26.39
CA SER A 108 25.22 11.70 -25.02
C SER A 108 24.52 10.72 -24.07
N PRO A 109 25.14 10.36 -22.94
CA PRO A 109 24.44 9.62 -21.89
C PRO A 109 23.20 10.40 -21.43
N VAL A 110 22.05 9.74 -21.40
CA VAL A 110 20.80 10.35 -20.93
C VAL A 110 20.87 10.64 -19.43
N VAL A 111 21.49 9.71 -18.69
CA VAL A 111 21.55 9.70 -17.24
C VAL A 111 23.01 9.82 -16.80
N THR A 112 23.30 10.78 -15.92
CA THR A 112 24.63 10.92 -15.27
C THR A 112 24.82 9.85 -14.20
N ALA A 113 26.06 9.54 -13.82
CA ALA A 113 26.34 8.47 -12.84
C ALA A 113 25.56 8.65 -11.53
N VAL A 114 25.52 9.86 -10.98
CA VAL A 114 24.79 10.18 -9.74
C VAL A 114 23.28 9.94 -9.89
N VAL A 115 22.70 10.34 -11.03
CA VAL A 115 21.27 10.14 -11.28
C VAL A 115 20.97 8.65 -11.50
N ARG A 116 21.90 7.90 -12.11
CA ARG A 116 21.77 6.45 -12.30
C ARG A 116 21.65 5.74 -10.96
N ASP A 117 22.53 6.06 -10.01
CA ASP A 117 22.48 5.48 -8.67
C ASP A 117 21.14 5.80 -7.98
N SER A 118 20.65 7.04 -8.12
CA SER A 118 19.34 7.43 -7.58
C SER A 118 18.18 6.64 -8.21
N ILE A 119 18.26 6.34 -9.51
CA ILE A 119 17.25 5.53 -10.21
C ILE A 119 17.34 4.08 -9.74
N MET A 120 18.55 3.55 -9.54
CA MET A 120 18.74 2.20 -9.03
C MET A 120 18.13 2.03 -7.63
N ILE A 121 18.36 2.97 -6.72
CA ILE A 121 17.75 2.96 -5.38
C ILE A 121 16.22 2.99 -5.47
N LYS A 122 15.65 3.84 -6.35
CA LYS A 122 14.19 3.89 -6.58
C LYS A 122 13.63 2.59 -7.14
N LEU A 123 14.35 1.93 -8.05
CA LEU A 123 13.93 0.64 -8.60
C LEU A 123 13.97 -0.45 -7.53
N GLU A 124 15.00 -0.46 -6.69
CA GLU A 124 15.11 -1.39 -5.56
C GLU A 124 13.95 -1.22 -4.57
N SER A 125 13.61 0.03 -4.22
CA SER A 125 12.47 0.31 -3.36
C SER A 125 11.15 -0.16 -4.00
N GLN A 126 10.91 0.16 -5.27
CA GLN A 126 9.71 -0.28 -6.00
C GLN A 126 9.61 -1.80 -6.13
N ILE A 127 10.73 -2.50 -6.34
CA ILE A 127 10.75 -3.97 -6.35
C ILE A 127 10.35 -4.51 -4.96
N SER A 128 10.87 -3.92 -3.89
CA SER A 128 10.52 -4.36 -2.53
C SER A 128 9.04 -4.11 -2.20
N GLU A 129 8.49 -2.97 -2.62
CA GLU A 129 7.10 -2.59 -2.43
C GLU A 129 6.16 -3.50 -3.23
N THR A 130 6.47 -3.76 -4.50
CA THR A 130 5.67 -4.65 -5.36
C THR A 130 5.66 -6.09 -4.84
N ILE A 131 6.81 -6.61 -4.40
CA ILE A 131 6.88 -7.94 -3.77
C ILE A 131 6.07 -7.97 -2.47
N ALA A 132 6.15 -6.93 -1.64
CA ALA A 132 5.37 -6.86 -0.40
C ALA A 132 3.86 -6.82 -0.69
N GLN A 133 3.43 -6.08 -1.72
CA GLN A 133 2.03 -6.02 -2.12
C GLN A 133 1.54 -7.35 -2.68
N GLU A 134 2.33 -8.02 -3.51
CA GLU A 134 1.99 -9.37 -4.00
C GLU A 134 1.84 -10.40 -2.88
N LYS A 135 2.68 -10.33 -1.85
CA LYS A 135 2.56 -11.19 -0.67
C LYS A 135 1.27 -10.93 0.09
N ARG A 136 0.95 -9.65 0.37
CA ARG A 136 -0.31 -9.29 1.04
C ARG A 136 -1.53 -9.73 0.24
N ASP A 137 -1.53 -9.52 -1.08
CA ASP A 137 -2.64 -9.94 -1.95
C ASP A 137 -2.79 -11.45 -1.99
N ARG A 138 -1.67 -12.19 -1.92
CA ARG A 138 -1.69 -13.65 -1.85
C ARG A 138 -2.27 -14.13 -0.53
N GLU A 139 -1.85 -13.57 0.58
CA GLU A 139 -2.38 -13.89 1.91
C GLU A 139 -3.89 -13.60 1.98
N LYS A 140 -4.30 -12.43 1.50
CA LYS A 140 -5.72 -12.05 1.42
C LYS A 140 -6.54 -13.03 0.59
N LYS A 141 -6.05 -13.45 -0.57
CA LYS A 141 -6.74 -14.45 -1.43
C LYS A 141 -6.83 -15.82 -0.76
N LEU A 142 -5.79 -16.23 -0.01
CA LEU A 142 -5.82 -17.49 0.74
C LEU A 142 -6.83 -17.43 1.88
N GLU A 143 -6.90 -16.30 2.58
CA GLU A 143 -7.88 -16.09 3.65
C GLU A 143 -9.31 -16.06 3.10
N GLU A 144 -9.54 -15.34 2.00
CA GLU A 144 -10.84 -15.28 1.32
C GLU A 144 -11.28 -16.67 0.82
N ALA A 145 -10.37 -17.44 0.21
CA ALA A 145 -10.66 -18.82 -0.21
C ALA A 145 -11.00 -19.73 0.98
N ARG A 146 -10.33 -19.52 2.12
CA ARG A 146 -10.61 -20.24 3.37
C ARG A 146 -11.99 -19.87 3.93
N GLN A 147 -12.31 -18.58 3.96
CA GLN A 147 -13.63 -18.08 4.38
C GLN A 147 -14.75 -18.62 3.45
N ALA A 148 -14.52 -18.61 2.13
CA ALA A 148 -15.47 -19.14 1.15
C ALA A 148 -15.70 -20.66 1.28
N ALA A 149 -14.68 -21.41 1.73
CA ALA A 149 -14.82 -22.84 2.07
C ALA A 149 -15.54 -23.09 3.40
N GLY A 150 -16.03 -22.05 4.08
CA GLY A 150 -16.73 -22.14 5.36
C GLY A 150 -15.81 -22.38 6.56
N ALA A 151 -14.49 -22.18 6.41
CA ALA A 151 -13.59 -22.30 7.54
C ALA A 151 -13.68 -21.04 8.41
N PHE A 152 -13.94 -21.26 9.70
CA PHE A 152 -14.11 -20.21 10.68
C PHE A 152 -12.87 -19.32 10.81
N PRO A 153 -13.04 -17.99 11.01
CA PRO A 153 -11.95 -17.07 11.28
C PRO A 153 -11.08 -17.61 12.40
N THR A 154 -9.78 -17.81 12.13
CA THR A 154 -8.87 -18.25 13.19
C THR A 154 -8.57 -17.01 14.01
N LEU A 155 -9.16 -16.89 15.21
CA LEU A 155 -8.85 -15.84 16.16
C LEU A 155 -7.42 -16.05 16.68
N THR A 156 -6.40 -15.79 15.86
CA THR A 156 -4.99 -15.82 16.26
C THR A 156 -4.67 -14.58 17.08
N GLY A 157 -5.15 -14.58 18.32
CA GLY A 157 -4.79 -13.64 19.38
C GLY A 157 -4.18 -14.33 20.61
N GLN A 158 -4.25 -15.65 20.75
CA GLN A 158 -3.59 -16.38 21.85
C GLN A 158 -3.26 -17.80 21.39
N THR A 159 -1.96 -18.11 21.24
CA THR A 159 -1.28 -19.34 21.69
C THR A 159 0.03 -19.54 20.96
N GLU A 160 1.06 -18.82 21.39
CA GLU A 160 2.32 -19.50 21.66
C GLU A 160 2.28 -19.88 23.14
N ARG A 161 1.97 -21.15 23.41
CA ARG A 161 2.49 -22.01 24.50
C ARG A 161 1.48 -23.08 24.92
N SER A 162 2.02 -24.29 24.96
CA SER A 162 1.66 -25.40 25.84
C SER A 162 0.45 -26.26 25.47
N SER A 163 0.79 -27.47 25.04
CA SER A 163 0.09 -28.71 25.31
C SER A 163 -0.60 -28.69 26.68
N GLY A 164 -1.91 -28.95 26.73
CA GLY A 164 -2.63 -29.05 27.99
C GLY A 164 -4.14 -28.93 27.85
N ILE A 165 -4.78 -30.08 27.63
CA ILE A 165 -6.15 -30.46 28.03
C ILE A 165 -6.90 -29.37 28.83
N SER A 166 -7.97 -28.78 28.26
CA SER A 166 -9.25 -28.46 28.92
C SER A 166 -10.18 -27.64 28.00
N PRO A 167 -11.47 -28.00 27.85
CA PRO A 167 -12.45 -27.13 27.20
C PRO A 167 -13.18 -26.30 28.26
N SER A 168 -12.99 -24.98 28.27
CA SER A 168 -13.96 -24.08 28.93
C SER A 168 -14.57 -23.14 27.89
N LEU A 169 -15.77 -23.50 27.46
CA LEU A 169 -16.68 -22.69 26.68
C LEU A 169 -17.10 -21.45 27.48
N ASN A 170 -16.61 -20.28 27.08
CA ASN A 170 -17.26 -19.02 27.42
C ASN A 170 -18.51 -18.89 26.57
N SER A 171 -19.65 -19.25 27.15
CA SER A 171 -20.96 -19.03 26.58
C SER A 171 -21.79 -18.29 27.62
N ASN A 172 -22.35 -17.13 27.24
CA ASN A 172 -23.44 -16.47 27.96
C ASN A 172 -24.71 -17.33 27.86
N GLN A 173 -24.64 -18.57 28.32
CA GLN A 173 -25.76 -19.48 28.45
C GLN A 173 -26.24 -19.40 29.91
N PRO A 174 -27.55 -19.26 30.17
CA PRO A 174 -28.06 -19.31 31.54
C PRO A 174 -27.70 -20.66 32.16
N HIS A 175 -26.84 -20.64 33.17
CA HIS A 175 -26.41 -21.85 33.85
C HIS A 175 -27.61 -22.49 34.57
N LYS A 176 -27.99 -23.69 34.13
CA LYS A 176 -29.01 -24.51 34.78
C LYS A 176 -28.31 -25.44 35.76
N VAL A 177 -28.47 -25.17 37.04
CA VAL A 177 -27.91 -26.00 38.10
C VAL A 177 -28.97 -26.99 38.58
N LEU A 178 -28.70 -28.27 38.39
CA LEU A 178 -29.49 -29.37 38.95
C LEU A 178 -28.96 -29.66 40.36
N SER A 179 -29.76 -29.35 41.39
CA SER A 179 -29.45 -29.73 42.76
C SER A 179 -30.30 -30.91 43.20
N LEU A 180 -29.67 -31.92 43.79
CA LEU A 180 -30.35 -33.08 44.37
C LEU A 180 -30.39 -32.89 45.88
N ASN A 181 -31.60 -32.82 46.44
CA ASN A 181 -31.76 -32.64 47.88
C ASN A 181 -31.62 -34.01 48.56
N SER A 182 -30.59 -34.21 49.39
CA SER A 182 -30.20 -35.53 49.92
C SER A 182 -31.25 -36.18 50.82
N THR A 183 -32.11 -35.37 51.46
CA THR A 183 -33.15 -35.83 52.37
C THR A 183 -34.43 -36.25 51.67
N THR A 184 -34.75 -35.62 50.53
CA THR A 184 -36.01 -35.86 49.80
C THR A 184 -35.80 -36.55 48.45
N LYS A 185 -34.55 -36.74 48.01
CA LYS A 185 -34.14 -37.28 46.69
C LYS A 185 -34.80 -36.58 45.50
N LYS A 186 -35.36 -35.39 45.70
CA LYS A 186 -35.99 -34.59 44.65
C LYS A 186 -34.94 -33.76 43.95
N VAL A 187 -34.98 -33.78 42.62
CA VAL A 187 -34.13 -32.97 41.74
C VAL A 187 -34.78 -31.60 41.59
N THR A 188 -34.04 -30.55 41.94
CA THR A 188 -34.50 -29.15 41.85
C THR A 188 -33.64 -28.42 40.83
N LEU A 189 -34.25 -27.98 39.73
CA LEU A 189 -33.61 -27.14 38.72
C LEU A 189 -33.65 -25.69 39.16
N SER A 190 -32.49 -25.08 39.36
CA SER A 190 -32.35 -23.64 39.59
C SER A 190 -31.61 -23.01 38.42
N SER A 191 -32.27 -22.09 37.72
CA SER A 191 -31.71 -21.34 36.60
C SER A 191 -31.39 -19.92 37.04
N TYR A 192 -30.11 -19.56 37.05
CA TYR A 192 -29.66 -18.20 37.33
C TYR A 192 -29.53 -17.45 36.00
N THR A 193 -30.52 -16.60 35.70
CA THR A 193 -30.43 -15.62 34.62
C THR A 193 -29.83 -14.35 35.22
N THR A 194 -28.56 -14.09 34.95
CA THR A 194 -27.97 -12.77 35.16
C THR A 194 -28.51 -11.88 34.05
N THR A 195 -29.52 -11.07 34.32
CA THR A 195 -29.97 -10.06 33.35
C THR A 195 -28.90 -8.96 33.27
N PRO A 196 -28.17 -8.79 32.15
CA PRO A 196 -27.50 -7.52 31.93
C PRO A 196 -28.58 -6.45 31.83
N ILE A 197 -28.38 -5.37 32.57
CA ILE A 197 -29.17 -4.13 32.45
C ILE A 197 -29.15 -3.75 30.97
N SER A 198 -30.33 -3.77 30.37
CA SER A 198 -30.57 -3.28 29.02
C SER A 198 -30.29 -1.78 29.00
N SER A 199 -29.06 -1.40 28.69
CA SER A 199 -28.77 -0.06 28.21
C SER A 199 -29.51 0.08 26.89
N ARG A 200 -30.64 0.79 26.95
CA ARG A 200 -31.36 1.33 25.79
C ARG A 200 -30.36 1.75 24.71
N PRO A 201 -30.48 1.30 23.45
CA PRO A 201 -29.92 2.09 22.38
C PRO A 201 -30.71 3.40 22.36
N SER A 202 -30.01 4.52 22.56
CA SER A 202 -30.56 5.82 22.21
C SER A 202 -30.85 5.77 20.71
N SER A 203 -32.13 5.69 20.37
CA SER A 203 -32.63 5.97 19.04
C SER A 203 -32.14 7.36 18.62
N GLY A 204 -31.44 7.44 17.49
CA GLY A 204 -31.12 8.70 16.83
C GLY A 204 -29.79 9.34 17.25
N ALA A 205 -28.68 8.60 17.13
CA ALA A 205 -27.46 9.26 16.68
C ALA A 205 -27.45 9.05 15.17
N GLU A 206 -27.84 10.09 14.44
CA GLU A 206 -27.59 10.21 13.02
C GLU A 206 -26.13 9.81 12.80
N SER A 207 -25.91 8.76 12.02
CA SER A 207 -24.62 8.59 11.40
C SER A 207 -24.46 9.84 10.56
N GLU A 208 -23.69 10.80 11.05
CA GLU A 208 -23.00 11.77 10.20
C GLU A 208 -22.25 10.89 9.19
N GLU A 209 -22.91 10.62 8.07
CA GLU A 209 -22.21 10.47 6.81
C GLU A 209 -21.26 11.65 6.81
N GLU A 210 -19.96 11.35 6.88
CA GLU A 210 -18.91 12.32 6.70
C GLU A 210 -19.12 12.87 5.29
N GLU A 211 -20.00 13.88 5.18
CA GLU A 211 -20.27 14.60 3.96
C GLU A 211 -18.89 15.02 3.48
N PRO A 212 -18.50 14.67 2.25
CA PRO A 212 -17.19 15.04 1.74
C PRO A 212 -17.08 16.54 1.95
N ILE A 213 -16.14 16.96 2.81
CA ILE A 213 -15.94 18.36 3.20
C ILE A 213 -16.01 19.18 1.92
N ARG A 214 -17.14 19.83 1.69
CA ARG A 214 -17.36 20.60 0.48
C ARG A 214 -16.43 21.78 0.63
N VAL A 215 -15.28 21.70 -0.04
CA VAL A 215 -14.35 22.81 -0.16
C VAL A 215 -15.20 23.99 -0.60
N LEU A 216 -15.26 25.02 0.25
CA LEU A 216 -16.00 26.23 -0.07
C LEU A 216 -15.59 26.67 -1.47
N PRO A 217 -16.54 27.10 -2.31
CA PRO A 217 -16.20 27.64 -3.62
C PRO A 217 -15.11 28.70 -3.40
N PRO A 218 -14.04 28.70 -4.21
CA PRO A 218 -12.98 29.67 -4.04
C PRO A 218 -13.59 31.07 -4.02
N PRO A 219 -13.11 31.96 -3.14
CA PRO A 219 -13.64 33.31 -3.05
C PRO A 219 -13.65 33.93 -4.44
N THR A 220 -14.83 34.42 -4.85
CA THR A 220 -15.05 34.94 -6.21
C THR A 220 -14.15 36.15 -6.50
N GLU A 221 -13.70 36.83 -5.45
CA GLU A 221 -12.80 37.96 -5.53
C GLU A 221 -11.36 37.53 -5.28
N VAL A 222 -10.61 37.38 -6.38
CA VAL A 222 -9.16 37.25 -6.32
C VAL A 222 -8.60 38.61 -5.87
N VAL A 223 -8.00 38.65 -4.68
CA VAL A 223 -7.31 39.83 -4.15
C VAL A 223 -6.16 40.17 -5.10
N HIS A 224 -6.36 41.19 -5.92
CA HIS A 224 -5.36 41.71 -6.83
C HIS A 224 -4.90 43.09 -6.34
N SER A 225 -3.62 43.39 -6.54
CA SER A 225 -3.09 44.72 -6.26
C SER A 225 -3.65 45.71 -7.28
N LYS A 226 -4.30 46.79 -6.82
CA LYS A 226 -4.73 47.91 -7.69
C LYS A 226 -3.60 48.88 -8.06
N ARG A 227 -2.40 48.69 -7.48
CA ARG A 227 -1.23 49.53 -7.73
C ARG A 227 -0.57 49.14 -9.06
N GLN A 228 -0.09 50.13 -9.82
CA GLN A 228 0.71 49.85 -11.01
C GLN A 228 2.12 49.40 -10.66
N VAL A 229 2.70 48.55 -11.52
CA VAL A 229 4.06 48.02 -11.37
C VAL A 229 5.06 49.16 -11.61
N ASP A 230 5.91 49.44 -10.62
CA ASP A 230 6.99 50.40 -10.76
C ASP A 230 8.06 49.87 -11.73
N CYS A 231 8.39 50.63 -12.79
CA CYS A 231 9.36 50.21 -13.81
C CYS A 231 10.79 50.01 -13.25
N SER A 232 11.13 50.69 -12.15
CA SER A 232 12.40 50.50 -11.45
C SER A 232 12.48 49.20 -10.65
N ARG A 233 11.33 48.56 -10.40
CA ARG A 233 11.24 47.36 -9.57
C ARG A 233 10.11 46.44 -10.04
N PRO A 234 10.24 45.87 -11.26
CA PRO A 234 9.18 45.09 -11.89
C PRO A 234 8.78 43.82 -11.12
N TRP A 235 9.63 43.39 -10.18
CA TRP A 235 9.42 42.23 -9.31
C TRP A 235 8.96 42.59 -7.90
N GLU A 236 8.53 43.82 -7.66
CA GLU A 236 7.98 44.24 -6.36
C GLU A 236 6.64 43.57 -6.09
N ASN A 237 6.49 42.97 -4.90
CA ASN A 237 5.22 42.41 -4.45
C ASN A 237 4.25 43.54 -4.08
N LEU A 238 3.30 43.82 -4.96
CA LEU A 238 2.32 44.90 -4.80
C LEU A 238 1.17 44.57 -3.82
N THR A 239 1.18 43.38 -3.23
CA THR A 239 0.09 42.85 -2.38
C THR A 239 0.23 43.19 -0.89
N ASN A 240 1.19 44.04 -0.50
CA ASN A 240 1.30 44.64 0.85
C ASN A 240 1.05 43.70 2.04
N SER A 241 1.46 42.44 1.96
CA SER A 241 1.67 41.65 3.17
C SER A 241 3.09 41.95 3.63
N GLY A 242 3.24 42.57 4.80
CA GLY A 242 4.52 42.67 5.47
C GLY A 242 5.07 41.25 5.57
N ILE A 243 6.05 40.92 4.74
CA ILE A 243 6.69 39.61 4.75
C ILE A 243 7.54 39.59 6.01
N GLU A 244 6.93 39.17 7.11
CA GLU A 244 7.64 38.88 8.33
C GLU A 244 8.39 37.57 8.10
N TYR A 245 9.72 37.65 8.09
CA TYR A 245 10.55 36.46 8.03
C TYR A 245 10.32 35.67 9.33
N ILE A 246 9.54 34.60 9.24
CA ILE A 246 9.41 33.63 10.32
C ILE A 246 10.65 32.72 10.24
N PRO A 247 11.61 32.82 11.17
CA PRO A 247 12.75 31.93 11.18
C PRO A 247 12.25 30.50 11.38
N LEU A 248 12.77 29.54 10.61
CA LEU A 248 12.52 28.13 10.91
C LEU A 248 12.95 27.86 12.35
N ALA A 249 12.02 27.36 13.16
CA ALA A 249 12.33 26.87 14.49
C ALA A 249 13.45 25.84 14.34
N ARG A 250 14.62 26.14 14.91
CA ARG A 250 15.71 25.19 14.98
C ARG A 250 15.22 24.03 15.85
N VAL A 251 15.08 22.86 15.24
CA VAL A 251 15.05 21.59 15.96
C VAL A 251 16.45 21.46 16.52
N ASP A 252 16.66 21.95 17.74
CA ASP A 252 17.64 21.51 18.73
C ASP A 252 17.71 22.56 19.84
N GLY A 253 17.27 22.16 21.04
CA GLY A 253 17.12 23.02 22.21
C GLY A 253 18.43 23.55 22.78
N GLN A 254 19.03 24.56 22.14
CA GLN A 254 20.07 25.38 22.76
C GLN A 254 19.55 26.77 23.16
N PRO A 255 19.78 27.20 24.41
CA PRO A 255 19.38 28.52 24.88
C PRO A 255 20.18 29.65 24.19
N GLN A 256 19.47 30.74 23.92
CA GLN A 256 19.92 31.91 23.20
C GLN A 256 21.13 32.62 23.84
N GLY A 257 22.25 32.63 23.14
CA GLY A 257 23.32 33.62 23.34
C GLY A 257 22.97 34.90 22.59
N SER A 258 22.63 35.97 23.32
CA SER A 258 22.41 37.31 22.79
C SER A 258 23.67 37.83 22.08
N SER A 259 23.69 37.79 20.74
CA SER A 259 24.75 38.40 19.93
C SER A 259 24.52 39.92 19.85
N LYS A 260 25.20 40.66 20.73
CA LYS A 260 25.32 42.12 20.64
C LYS A 260 26.26 42.46 19.49
N ASN A 261 25.70 42.96 18.40
CA ASN A 261 26.42 43.60 17.29
C ASN A 261 27.22 44.82 17.80
N THR A 262 28.52 44.63 18.04
CA THR A 262 29.47 45.73 18.22
C THR A 262 29.92 46.23 16.86
N ARG A 263 29.33 47.34 16.41
CA ARG A 263 29.83 48.13 15.27
C ARG A 263 31.23 48.66 15.61
N LYS A 264 32.27 48.03 15.04
CA LYS A 264 33.63 48.59 15.04
C LYS A 264 33.71 49.71 13.99
N SER A 265 33.58 50.94 14.47
CA SER A 265 33.97 52.16 13.77
C SER A 265 35.44 52.05 13.32
N ARG A 266 35.68 52.03 12.01
CA ARG A 266 37.01 52.27 11.42
C ARG A 266 37.16 53.78 11.21
N GLY A 267 37.71 54.43 12.23
CA GLY A 267 38.26 55.78 12.12
C GLY A 267 39.74 55.73 11.71
N GLY A 268 40.14 56.66 10.86
CA GLY A 268 41.54 57.01 10.55
C GLY A 268 41.97 56.59 9.14
N LYS A 269 42.66 57.42 8.34
CA LYS A 269 43.38 58.65 8.67
C LYS A 269 43.73 59.39 7.37
N LYS A 270 43.43 60.68 7.31
CA LYS A 270 43.98 61.64 6.34
C LYS A 270 45.46 61.92 6.64
N LYS A 271 46.30 61.92 5.61
CA LYS A 271 47.49 62.77 5.39
C LYS A 271 47.67 62.81 3.87
N GLY A 272 47.85 63.91 3.15
CA GLY A 272 48.25 65.26 3.53
C GLY A 272 49.69 65.51 3.09
N ILE A 273 49.82 66.06 1.88
CA ILE A 273 50.98 66.72 1.22
C ILE A 273 52.19 65.82 0.92
#